data_AF-A0AAD0BS46-F1
#
_entry.id   AF-A0AAD0BS46-F1
#
_cell.length_a   1.000
_cell.length_b   1.000
_cell.length_c   1.000
_cell.angle_alpha   90.00
_cell.angle_beta   90.00
_cell.angle_gamma   90.00
#
_symmetry.space_group_name_H-M   'P 1'
#
loop_
_entity.id
_entity.type
_entity.pdbx_description
1 polymer ?
#
loop_
_entity_poly.entity_id
_entity_poly.type
_entity_poly.pdbx_seq_one_letter_code
_entity_poly.pdbx_strand_id
1 'polypeptide(L)'
;MKHALTGCAVLAIALGGLVAPDARASSQRITHTVTSDAFAMHTQGARQVLDWVAQRVKPTFAPQGYGNVHVERRAFSVGGASARSDGSIPGKLPEQGIPGEIYRVENLLPDGSLQTWEFTWVEPSSGHGGGWDVTGYTYKKGNDPVNQQ
;
A
#
# COMPACT_ATOMS: atom_id res chain seq x y z
N MET A 1 71.29 33.97 45.63
CA MET A 1 70.50 34.80 44.71
C MET A 1 69.93 33.90 43.62
N LYS A 2 68.59 33.87 43.47
CA LYS A 2 67.77 33.45 42.30
C LYS A 2 67.80 31.96 41.86
N HIS A 3 66.83 31.15 42.32
CA HIS A 3 65.61 30.66 41.60
C HIS A 3 65.92 29.53 40.59
N ALA A 4 65.16 28.45 40.40
CA ALA A 4 64.01 27.83 41.05
C ALA A 4 63.81 26.44 40.40
N LEU A 5 63.13 25.54 41.12
CA LEU A 5 62.53 24.27 40.67
C LEU A 5 61.82 24.37 39.31
N THR A 6 62.02 23.40 38.40
CA THR A 6 61.03 22.94 37.39
C THR A 6 61.57 21.64 36.79
N GLY A 7 60.96 20.46 36.77
CA GLY A 7 59.57 20.03 36.89
C GLY A 7 59.32 19.02 35.77
N CYS A 8 59.31 17.71 36.08
CA CYS A 8 59.00 16.65 35.12
C CYS A 8 57.59 16.84 34.55
N ALA A 9 57.47 17.14 33.26
CA ALA A 9 56.19 17.14 32.57
C ALA A 9 55.92 15.75 31.99
N VAL A 10 54.99 15.03 32.61
CA VAL A 10 54.42 13.77 32.14
C VAL A 10 53.58 14.06 30.90
N LEU A 11 53.85 13.35 29.80
CA LEU A 11 53.07 13.42 28.57
C LEU A 11 51.73 12.71 28.79
N ALA A 12 50.67 13.46 29.08
CA ALA A 12 49.32 12.91 29.18
C ALA A 12 48.74 12.70 27.76
N ILE A 13 48.58 11.44 27.37
CA ILE A 13 47.86 11.05 26.15
C ILE A 13 46.37 11.27 26.43
N ALA A 14 45.81 12.37 25.92
CA ALA A 14 44.37 12.59 25.93
C ALA A 14 43.71 11.63 24.92
N LEU A 15 43.01 10.61 25.40
CA LEU A 15 42.02 9.89 24.60
C LEU A 15 40.86 10.84 24.32
N GLY A 16 40.94 11.56 23.20
CA GLY A 16 39.79 12.22 22.60
C GLY A 16 38.79 11.15 22.16
N GLY A 17 37.82 10.85 23.03
CA GLY A 17 36.67 10.04 22.65
C GLY A 17 35.94 10.73 21.52
N LEU A 18 35.99 10.15 20.32
CA LEU A 18 35.07 10.48 19.25
C LEU A 18 33.67 10.07 19.74
N VAL A 19 32.93 11.02 20.29
CA VAL A 19 31.48 10.91 20.38
C VAL A 19 30.98 10.88 18.94
N ALA A 20 30.70 9.68 18.45
CA ALA A 20 29.98 9.50 17.21
C ALA A 20 28.67 10.30 17.33
N PRO A 21 28.30 11.12 16.32
CA PRO A 21 26.98 11.69 16.31
C PRO A 21 25.99 10.53 16.27
N ASP A 22 25.15 10.41 17.30
CA ASP A 22 23.96 9.58 17.26
C ASP A 22 23.13 10.03 16.05
N ALA A 23 23.26 9.28 14.95
CA ALA A 23 22.34 9.36 13.84
C ALA A 23 20.98 8.91 14.37
N ARG A 24 20.21 9.87 14.90
CA ARG A 24 18.80 9.68 15.18
C ARG A 24 18.14 9.42 13.85
N ALA A 25 18.02 8.14 13.48
CA ALA A 25 17.10 7.72 12.46
C ALA A 25 15.73 8.27 12.89
N SER A 26 15.29 9.35 12.22
CA SER A 26 13.94 9.85 12.37
C SER A 26 13.06 8.68 11.99
N SER A 27 12.42 8.05 12.97
CA SER A 27 11.53 6.91 12.74
C SER A 27 10.45 7.41 11.79
N GLN A 28 10.57 7.05 10.51
CA GLN A 28 9.62 7.48 9.51
C GLN A 28 8.27 6.92 9.92
N ARG A 29 7.36 7.80 10.35
CA ARG A 29 6.00 7.39 10.68
C ARG A 29 5.38 6.88 9.38
N ILE A 30 5.12 5.57 9.34
CA ILE A 30 4.34 4.92 8.29
C ILE A 30 2.88 5.01 8.71
N THR A 31 2.06 5.66 7.89
CA THR A 31 0.61 5.69 8.09
C THR A 31 -0.04 4.74 7.09
N HIS A 32 -0.89 3.85 7.59
CA HIS A 32 -1.69 2.94 6.81
C HIS A 32 -3.13 3.46 6.78
N THR A 33 -3.65 3.71 5.58
CA THR A 33 -5.05 4.11 5.41
C THR A 33 -5.78 3.01 4.67
N VAL A 34 -6.85 2.49 5.27
CA VAL A 34 -7.75 1.52 4.66
C VAL A 34 -9.10 2.19 4.45
N THR A 35 -9.64 2.11 3.24
CA THR A 35 -10.98 2.57 2.90
C THR A 35 -11.72 1.45 2.21
N SER A 36 -12.96 1.22 2.61
CA SER A 36 -13.76 0.12 2.08
C SER A 36 -15.15 0.61 1.71
N ASP A 37 -15.66 0.10 0.61
CA ASP A 37 -16.97 0.43 0.05
C ASP A 37 -17.72 -0.83 -0.37
N ALA A 38 -19.04 -0.79 -0.28
CA ALA A 38 -19.91 -1.88 -0.70
C ALA A 38 -20.99 -1.35 -1.65
N PHE A 39 -21.09 -1.97 -2.80
CA PHE A 39 -22.07 -1.66 -3.82
C PHE A 39 -23.02 -2.85 -3.97
N ALA A 40 -24.31 -2.58 -3.75
CA ALA A 40 -25.33 -3.59 -3.98
C ALA A 40 -25.37 -4.01 -5.45
N MET A 41 -25.78 -5.26 -5.67
CA MET A 41 -25.99 -5.80 -7.00
C MET A 41 -26.89 -4.88 -7.86
N HIS A 42 -26.60 -4.82 -9.16
CA HIS A 42 -27.28 -4.00 -10.17
C HIS A 42 -27.16 -2.48 -10.01
N THR A 43 -26.44 -1.98 -9.01
CA THR A 43 -26.13 -0.54 -8.93
C THR A 43 -25.15 -0.14 -10.03
N GLN A 44 -25.20 1.15 -10.42
CA GLN A 44 -24.26 1.71 -11.38
C GLN A 44 -22.80 1.60 -10.88
N GLY A 45 -22.57 1.83 -9.59
CA GLY A 45 -21.24 1.71 -8.97
C GLY A 45 -20.67 0.29 -9.07
N ALA A 46 -21.47 -0.74 -8.80
CA ALA A 46 -21.04 -2.13 -8.97
C ALA A 46 -20.63 -2.44 -10.43
N ARG A 47 -21.39 -1.95 -11.42
CA ARG A 47 -21.06 -2.13 -12.84
C ARG A 47 -19.76 -1.44 -13.22
N GLN A 48 -19.61 -0.17 -12.82
CA GLN A 48 -18.40 0.61 -13.10
C GLN A 48 -17.13 -0.06 -12.57
N VAL A 49 -17.19 -0.57 -11.34
CA VAL A 49 -16.06 -1.32 -10.73
C VAL A 49 -15.72 -2.57 -11.53
N LEU A 50 -16.72 -3.38 -11.88
CA LEU A 50 -16.49 -4.62 -12.61
C LEU A 50 -16.03 -4.39 -14.06
N ASP A 51 -16.52 -3.37 -14.74
CA ASP A 51 -16.06 -3.00 -16.08
C ASP A 51 -14.59 -2.55 -16.07
N TRP A 52 -14.16 -1.85 -15.02
CA TRP A 52 -12.76 -1.48 -14.83
C TRP A 52 -11.84 -2.68 -14.59
N VAL A 53 -12.32 -3.65 -13.78
CA VAL A 53 -11.62 -4.93 -13.58
C VAL A 53 -11.47 -5.63 -14.93
N ALA A 54 -12.55 -5.75 -15.70
CA ALA A 54 -12.56 -6.43 -17.00
C ALA A 54 -11.56 -5.83 -18.01
N GLN A 55 -11.31 -4.52 -17.95
CA GLN A 55 -10.33 -3.84 -18.81
C GLN A 55 -8.87 -4.11 -18.44
N ARG A 56 -8.59 -4.54 -17.20
CA ARG A 56 -7.23 -4.68 -16.65
C ARG A 56 -6.79 -6.13 -16.45
N VAL A 57 -7.74 -7.05 -16.36
CA VAL A 57 -7.45 -8.47 -16.19
C VAL A 57 -7.46 -9.20 -17.53
N LYS A 58 -6.76 -10.33 -17.58
CA LYS A 58 -6.87 -11.24 -18.73
C LYS A 58 -8.31 -11.76 -18.86
N PRO A 59 -8.81 -12.06 -20.07
CA PRO A 59 -10.19 -12.53 -20.27
C PRO A 59 -10.58 -13.75 -19.41
N THR A 60 -9.65 -14.65 -19.13
CA THR A 60 -9.87 -15.83 -18.25
C THR A 60 -10.23 -15.46 -16.81
N PHE A 61 -9.83 -14.27 -16.35
CA PHE A 61 -10.10 -13.77 -15.00
C PHE A 61 -11.15 -12.65 -15.01
N ALA A 62 -11.84 -12.42 -16.13
CA ALA A 62 -12.88 -11.41 -16.20
C ALA A 62 -14.03 -11.71 -15.21
N PRO A 63 -14.76 -10.68 -14.75
CA PRO A 63 -15.97 -10.88 -13.98
C PRO A 63 -16.93 -11.82 -14.71
N GLN A 64 -17.41 -12.86 -14.04
CA GLN A 64 -18.34 -13.83 -14.61
C GLN A 64 -19.79 -13.34 -14.60
N GLY A 65 -20.07 -12.25 -13.87
CA GLY A 65 -21.36 -11.61 -13.77
C GLY A 65 -21.30 -10.40 -12.84
N TYR A 66 -22.42 -9.68 -12.75
CA TYR A 66 -22.54 -8.50 -11.90
C TYR A 66 -23.25 -8.86 -10.60
N GLY A 67 -22.47 -9.05 -9.53
CA GLY A 67 -22.96 -9.38 -8.19
C GLY A 67 -22.91 -8.20 -7.22
N ASN A 68 -22.87 -8.51 -5.92
CA ASN A 68 -22.57 -7.53 -4.87
C ASN A 68 -21.06 -7.29 -4.84
N VAL A 69 -20.67 -6.02 -4.93
CA VAL A 69 -19.27 -5.65 -5.07
C VAL A 69 -18.76 -5.05 -3.78
N HIS A 70 -17.67 -5.57 -3.26
CA HIS A 70 -16.92 -4.95 -2.17
C HIS A 70 -15.57 -4.47 -2.69
N VAL A 71 -15.20 -3.25 -2.32
CA VAL A 71 -13.94 -2.64 -2.72
C VAL A 71 -13.18 -2.28 -1.46
N GLU A 72 -11.90 -2.60 -1.43
CA GLU A 72 -10.99 -2.19 -0.37
C GLU A 72 -9.76 -1.53 -1.00
N ARG A 73 -9.37 -0.37 -0.49
CA ARG A 73 -8.19 0.38 -0.91
C ARG A 73 -7.26 0.55 0.29
N ARG A 74 -5.99 0.18 0.14
CA ARG A 74 -4.96 0.29 1.17
C ARG A 74 -3.80 1.12 0.65
N ALA A 75 -3.58 2.27 1.27
CA ALA A 75 -2.49 3.18 0.96
C ALA A 75 -1.47 3.24 2.10
N PHE A 76 -0.20 3.37 1.74
CA PHE A 76 0.91 3.56 2.67
C PHE A 76 1.49 4.96 2.46
N SER A 77 1.65 5.73 3.54
CA SER A 77 2.34 7.03 3.50
C SER A 77 3.57 6.96 4.39
N VAL A 78 4.74 7.24 3.81
CA VAL A 78 6.01 7.33 4.54
C VAL A 78 6.39 8.80 4.72
N GLY A 79 6.44 9.26 5.98
CA GLY A 79 6.96 10.57 6.35
C GLY A 79 6.13 11.76 5.86
N GLY A 80 4.99 12.05 6.49
CA GLY A 80 4.29 13.35 6.48
C GLY A 80 3.73 13.87 5.13
N ALA A 81 4.27 13.42 4.01
CA ALA A 81 3.74 13.63 2.68
C ALA A 81 2.66 12.57 2.45
N SER A 82 1.44 12.87 2.88
CA SER A 82 0.26 12.30 2.26
C SER A 82 0.31 12.70 0.79
N ALA A 83 0.94 11.87 -0.05
CA ALA A 83 0.66 11.91 -1.48
C ALA A 83 -0.85 11.80 -1.57
N ARG A 84 -1.47 12.80 -2.20
CA ARG A 84 -2.92 12.90 -2.30
C ARG A 84 -3.38 11.68 -3.10
N SER A 85 -3.68 10.56 -2.43
CA SER A 85 -4.67 9.61 -2.93
C SER A 85 -5.89 10.48 -3.10
N ASP A 86 -6.21 10.83 -4.35
CA ASP A 86 -7.26 11.77 -4.71
C ASP A 86 -8.51 11.40 -3.91
N GLY A 87 -8.70 12.15 -2.83
CA GLY A 87 -9.63 11.78 -1.79
C GLY A 87 -10.97 12.20 -2.29
N SER A 88 -11.62 11.37 -3.11
CA SER A 88 -13.01 11.58 -3.50
C SER A 88 -13.59 10.39 -4.29
N ILE A 89 -14.39 9.63 -3.55
CA ILE A 89 -15.67 9.00 -3.93
C ILE A 89 -15.64 7.49 -4.23
N PRO A 90 -16.40 6.69 -3.46
CA PRO A 90 -16.75 5.31 -3.79
C PRO A 90 -17.28 5.20 -5.22
N GLY A 91 -16.62 4.44 -6.08
CA GLY A 91 -17.02 4.26 -7.49
C GLY A 91 -16.28 5.14 -8.49
N LYS A 92 -15.41 6.07 -8.06
CA LYS A 92 -14.34 6.56 -8.94
C LYS A 92 -13.18 5.58 -8.90
N LEU A 93 -13.06 4.84 -10.00
CA LEU A 93 -11.98 3.92 -10.30
C LEU A 93 -10.64 4.65 -10.15
N PRO A 94 -9.66 4.12 -9.42
CA PRO A 94 -8.41 4.82 -9.26
C PRO A 94 -7.68 4.85 -10.61
N GLU A 95 -7.65 5.99 -11.28
CA GLU A 95 -6.82 6.18 -12.48
C GLU A 95 -5.34 6.38 -12.08
N GLN A 96 -5.12 6.84 -10.84
CA GLN A 96 -3.82 7.10 -10.26
C GLN A 96 -3.75 6.49 -8.85
N GLY A 97 -2.55 6.11 -8.44
CA GLY A 97 -2.28 5.57 -7.12
C GLY A 97 -0.93 5.98 -6.56
N ILE A 98 -0.68 5.60 -5.31
CA ILE A 98 0.62 5.75 -4.65
C ILE A 98 1.44 4.48 -4.91
N PRO A 99 2.77 4.55 -5.14
CA PRO A 99 3.60 3.35 -5.27
C PRO A 99 3.36 2.35 -4.13
N GLY A 100 2.99 1.12 -4.48
CA GLY A 100 2.66 0.05 -3.53
C GLY A 100 1.25 0.12 -2.94
N GLU A 101 0.40 1.04 -3.38
CA GLU A 101 -1.01 1.07 -3.02
C GLU A 101 -1.73 -0.18 -3.54
N ILE A 102 -2.60 -0.76 -2.71
CA ILE A 102 -3.37 -1.96 -3.02
C ILE A 102 -4.83 -1.58 -3.22
N TYR A 103 -5.42 -2.09 -4.29
CA TYR A 103 -6.85 -2.00 -4.58
C TYR A 103 -7.39 -3.42 -4.75
N ARG A 104 -8.32 -3.83 -3.88
CA ARG A 104 -8.94 -5.15 -3.89
C ARG A 104 -10.40 -5.02 -4.23
N VAL A 105 -10.85 -5.85 -5.15
CA VAL A 105 -12.25 -5.92 -5.58
C VAL A 105 -12.77 -7.33 -5.33
N GLU A 106 -13.93 -7.43 -4.73
CA GLU A 106 -14.65 -8.66 -4.52
C GLU A 106 -16.02 -8.58 -5.19
N ASN A 107 -16.44 -9.68 -5.81
CA ASN A 107 -17.72 -9.81 -6.47
C ASN A 107 -18.40 -11.09 -5.98
N LEU A 108 -19.44 -10.93 -5.17
CA LEU A 108 -20.29 -12.01 -4.70
C LEU A 108 -21.46 -12.18 -5.67
N LEU A 109 -21.43 -13.26 -6.45
CA LEU A 109 -22.43 -13.61 -7.45
C LEU A 109 -23.71 -14.16 -6.80
N PRO A 110 -24.86 -14.12 -7.51
CA PRO A 110 -26.14 -14.62 -7.00
C PRO A 110 -26.15 -16.12 -6.66
N ASP A 111 -25.27 -16.89 -7.29
CA ASP A 111 -25.09 -18.32 -7.03
C ASP A 111 -24.23 -18.61 -5.78
N GLY A 112 -23.75 -17.56 -5.10
CA GLY A 112 -22.87 -17.65 -3.94
C GLY A 112 -21.38 -17.74 -4.28
N SER A 113 -21.01 -17.72 -5.56
CA SER A 113 -19.61 -17.72 -5.97
C SER A 113 -18.95 -16.38 -5.68
N LEU A 114 -17.70 -16.39 -5.24
CA LEU A 114 -16.91 -15.21 -4.92
C LEU A 114 -15.71 -15.11 -5.86
N GLN A 115 -15.62 -13.99 -6.58
CA GLN A 115 -14.43 -13.61 -7.33
C GLN A 115 -13.72 -12.48 -6.59
N THR A 116 -12.41 -12.60 -6.38
CA THR A 116 -11.58 -11.55 -5.76
C THR A 116 -10.40 -11.25 -6.65
N TRP A 117 -10.16 -9.96 -6.91
CA TRP A 117 -9.00 -9.45 -7.61
C TRP A 117 -8.22 -8.51 -6.70
N GLU A 118 -6.90 -8.56 -6.82
CA GLU A 118 -6.01 -7.63 -6.14
C GLU A 118 -5.14 -6.94 -7.19
N PHE A 119 -5.04 -5.62 -7.06
CA PHE A 119 -4.26 -4.75 -7.92
C PHE A 119 -3.28 -3.97 -7.06
N THR A 120 -2.06 -3.79 -7.56
CA THR A 120 -1.04 -2.96 -6.91
C THR A 120 -0.62 -1.85 -7.87
N TRP A 121 -0.52 -0.62 -7.36
CA TRP A 121 0.00 0.49 -8.15
C TRP A 121 1.52 0.40 -8.26
N VAL A 122 2.00 0.29 -9.50
CA VAL A 122 3.42 0.21 -9.84
C VAL A 122 3.82 1.48 -10.55
N GLU A 123 4.85 2.15 -10.02
CA GLU A 123 5.50 3.28 -10.68
C GLU A 123 6.73 2.77 -11.47
N PRO A 124 6.81 3.04 -12.78
CA PRO A 124 7.97 2.71 -13.59
C PRO A 124 9.16 3.58 -13.19
N SER A 125 10.36 3.02 -13.32
CA SER A 125 11.63 3.65 -12.94
C SER A 125 11.92 4.98 -13.66
N SER A 126 11.17 5.31 -14.71
CA SER A 126 11.25 6.57 -15.46
C SER A 126 10.57 7.75 -14.75
N GLY A 127 9.87 7.54 -13.63
CA GLY A 127 9.27 8.61 -12.82
C GLY A 127 8.10 9.35 -13.47
N HIS A 128 7.59 8.85 -14.60
CA HIS A 128 6.46 9.43 -15.33
C HIS A 128 5.38 8.39 -15.56
N GLY A 129 4.24 8.55 -14.86
CA GLY A 129 3.03 7.74 -14.99
C GLY A 129 3.15 6.36 -14.35
N GLY A 130 2.20 5.96 -13.52
CA GLY A 130 2.12 4.60 -12.97
C GLY A 130 0.92 3.83 -13.51
N GLY A 131 0.82 2.56 -13.17
CA GLY A 131 -0.29 1.70 -13.58
C GLY A 131 -0.70 0.73 -12.50
N TRP A 132 -1.98 0.33 -12.53
CA TRP A 132 -2.48 -0.78 -11.72
C TRP A 132 -2.11 -2.09 -12.39
N ASP A 133 -1.25 -2.86 -11.73
CA ASP A 133 -0.92 -4.22 -12.13
C ASP A 133 -1.73 -5.24 -11.32
N VAL A 134 -2.10 -6.36 -11.94
CA VAL A 134 -2.89 -7.41 -11.26
C VAL A 134 -1.95 -8.32 -10.49
N THR A 135 -2.00 -8.27 -9.17
CA THR A 135 -1.12 -9.04 -8.29
C THR A 135 -1.78 -10.31 -7.74
N GLY A 136 -3.10 -10.39 -7.77
CA GLY A 136 -3.83 -11.54 -7.25
C GLY A 136 -5.19 -11.77 -7.90
N TYR A 137 -5.56 -13.04 -8.00
CA TYR A 137 -6.91 -13.47 -8.33
C TYR A 137 -7.27 -14.72 -7.55
N THR A 138 -8.48 -14.74 -6.98
CA THR A 138 -9.05 -15.96 -6.40
C THR A 138 -10.50 -16.13 -6.84
N TYR A 139 -10.90 -17.39 -7.01
CA TYR A 139 -12.27 -17.77 -7.27
C TYR A 139 -12.68 -18.85 -6.27
N LYS A 140 -13.82 -18.65 -5.61
CA LYS A 140 -14.46 -19.64 -4.75
C LYS A 140 -15.86 -19.89 -5.28
N LYS A 141 -16.24 -21.15 -5.45
CA LYS A 141 -17.55 -21.48 -6.00
C LYS A 141 -18.61 -21.41 -4.90
N GLY A 142 -19.79 -20.89 -5.24
CA GLY A 142 -20.96 -20.97 -4.37
C GLY A 142 -21.30 -22.45 -4.15
N ASN A 143 -21.36 -22.86 -2.88
CA ASN A 143 -21.44 -24.24 -2.38
C ASN A 143 -20.12 -25.00 -2.24
N ASP A 144 -18.94 -24.37 -2.35
CA ASP A 144 -17.76 -24.95 -1.72
C ASP A 144 -18.03 -25.01 -0.21
N PRO A 145 -18.02 -26.19 0.43
CA PRO A 145 -18.24 -26.27 1.86
C PRO A 145 -17.17 -25.40 2.53
N VAL A 146 -17.60 -24.37 3.25
CA VAL A 146 -16.75 -23.74 4.26
C VAL A 146 -16.27 -24.90 5.13
N ASN A 147 -14.98 -25.20 5.04
CA ASN A 147 -14.34 -26.09 5.99
C ASN A 147 -14.38 -25.33 7.32
N GLN A 148 -15.47 -25.51 8.07
CA GLN A 148 -15.57 -25.07 9.45
C GLN A 148 -14.57 -25.95 10.21
N GLN A 149 -13.35 -25.42 10.39
CA GLN A 149 -12.42 -25.91 11.40
C GLN A 149 -12.70 -25.21 12.72
#